data_AF-A0A536UUY5-F1
#
_entry.id   AF-A0A536UUY5-F1
#
_cell.length_a   1.000
_cell.length_b   1.000
_cell.length_c   1.000
_cell.angle_alpha   90.00
_cell.angle_beta   90.00
_cell.angle_gamma   90.00
#
_symmetry.space_group_name_H-M   'P 1'
#
loop_
_entity.id
_entity.type
_entity.pdbx_description
1 polymer ?
#
loop_
_entity_poly.entity_id
_entity_poly.type
_entity_poly.pdbx_seq_one_letter_code
_entity_poly.pdbx_strand_id
1 'polypeptide(L)'
;MVVNHCLRLSGIARLCRSAERVFRRQRKQSTQMCVGCHGILGWRTAFPEVYKVPKLGGQHEAYIVKALQEYKSGERTHPSMRAIAASLSDREMADLAAYYSAPAATTASK
;
A
#
# COMPACT_ATOMS: atom_id res chain seq x y z
N MET A 1 -7.71 -20.35 4.66
CA MET A 1 -7.25 -21.66 5.20
C MET A 1 -5.71 -21.83 5.12
N VAL A 2 -4.89 -20.82 5.46
CA VAL A 2 -3.40 -20.98 5.47
C VAL A 2 -2.81 -20.88 6.90
N VAL A 3 -3.63 -20.49 7.88
CA VAL A 3 -3.17 -20.25 9.26
C VAL A 3 -3.00 -21.55 10.08
N ASN A 4 -3.51 -22.69 9.60
CA ASN A 4 -3.62 -23.91 10.42
C ASN A 4 -2.59 -25.02 10.12
N HIS A 5 -1.51 -24.72 9.38
CA HIS A 5 -0.48 -25.71 9.01
C HIS A 5 0.91 -25.46 9.59
N CYS A 6 1.06 -24.50 10.51
CA CYS A 6 2.38 -24.15 11.04
C CYS A 6 2.76 -24.85 12.36
N LEU A 7 1.87 -25.66 12.95
CA LEU A 7 2.00 -26.00 14.38
C LEU A 7 2.76 -27.30 14.73
N ARG A 8 3.42 -28.01 13.80
CA ARG A 8 3.94 -29.36 14.13
C ARG A 8 5.42 -29.67 13.91
N LEU A 9 6.27 -28.74 13.47
CA LEU A 9 7.72 -29.02 13.35
C LEU A 9 8.55 -27.81 13.80
N SER A 10 9.23 -27.93 14.94
CA SER A 10 9.98 -26.88 15.65
C SER A 10 11.13 -26.22 14.83
N GLY A 11 11.49 -26.78 13.67
CA GLY A 11 12.45 -26.21 12.71
C GLY A 11 11.84 -25.28 11.66
N ILE A 12 10.64 -25.58 11.13
CA ILE A 12 9.98 -24.80 10.05
C ILE A 12 9.39 -23.49 10.59
N ALA A 13 9.01 -23.48 11.87
CA ALA A 13 8.40 -22.32 12.51
C ALA A 13 9.35 -21.10 12.65
N ARG A 14 10.67 -21.27 12.54
CA ARG A 14 11.62 -20.14 12.49
C ARG A 14 11.70 -19.52 11.09
N LEU A 15 11.63 -20.35 10.05
CA LEU A 15 11.66 -19.91 8.66
C LEU A 15 10.38 -19.15 8.29
N CYS A 16 9.21 -19.64 8.73
CA CYS A 16 7.92 -18.97 8.56
C CYS A 16 7.88 -17.59 9.23
N ARG A 17 8.35 -17.47 10.49
CA ARG A 17 8.45 -16.18 11.21
C ARG A 17 9.40 -15.18 10.58
N SER A 18 10.46 -15.63 9.93
CA SER A 18 11.38 -14.74 9.22
C SER A 18 10.77 -14.24 7.92
N ALA A 19 10.09 -15.10 7.16
CA ALA A 19 9.34 -14.71 5.96
C ALA A 19 8.22 -13.70 6.27
N GLU A 20 7.45 -13.93 7.34
CA GLU A 20 6.42 -13.00 7.81
C GLU A 20 7.01 -11.63 8.21
N ARG A 21 8.19 -11.61 8.84
CA ARG A 21 8.88 -10.36 9.20
C ARG A 21 9.33 -9.59 7.97
N VAL A 22 9.89 -10.26 6.97
CA VAL A 22 10.27 -9.63 5.68
C VAL A 22 9.02 -9.05 5.01
N PHE A 23 7.95 -9.84 4.93
CA PHE A 23 6.70 -9.40 4.31
C PHE A 23 6.09 -8.19 5.04
N ARG A 24 6.01 -8.22 6.37
CA ARG A 24 5.54 -7.08 7.18
C ARG A 24 6.39 -5.84 6.99
N ARG A 25 7.71 -5.98 6.81
CA ARG A 25 8.60 -4.84 6.52
C ARG A 25 8.31 -4.26 5.14
N GLN A 26 8.21 -5.10 4.11
CA GLN A 26 7.92 -4.65 2.75
C GLN A 26 6.57 -3.95 2.66
N ARG A 27 5.51 -4.55 3.24
CA ARG A 27 4.19 -3.93 3.41
C ARG A 27 4.28 -2.51 4.00
N LYS A 28 5.02 -2.36 5.10
CA LYS A 28 5.21 -1.05 5.74
C LYS A 28 5.91 -0.06 4.82
N GLN A 29 6.99 -0.47 4.16
CA GLN A 29 7.72 0.40 3.22
C GLN A 29 6.80 0.87 2.09
N SER A 30 6.08 -0.05 1.45
CA SER A 30 5.15 0.29 0.37
C SER A 30 4.07 1.27 0.84
N THR A 31 3.49 1.06 2.04
CA THR A 31 2.51 2.02 2.59
C THR A 31 3.10 3.39 2.87
N GLN A 32 4.33 3.47 3.41
CA GLN A 32 4.95 4.76 3.77
C GLN A 32 5.34 5.59 2.54
N MET A 33 5.59 4.95 1.39
CA MET A 33 5.86 5.70 0.16
C MET A 33 4.66 6.53 -0.30
N CYS A 34 3.42 6.08 -0.07
CA CYS A 34 2.24 6.79 -0.56
C CYS A 34 1.92 8.03 0.26
N VAL A 35 2.23 8.05 1.57
CA VAL A 35 1.96 9.22 2.43
C VAL A 35 2.80 10.44 2.03
N GLY A 36 3.94 10.23 1.36
CA GLY A 36 4.81 11.31 0.88
C GLY A 36 4.11 12.30 -0.06
N CYS A 37 3.15 11.83 -0.87
CA CYS A 37 2.35 12.70 -1.74
C CYS A 37 0.89 12.80 -1.28
N HIS A 38 0.29 11.70 -0.83
CA HIS A 38 -1.15 11.64 -0.52
C HIS A 38 -1.50 12.06 0.92
N GLY A 39 -0.50 12.23 1.78
CA GLY A 39 -0.65 12.64 3.18
C GLY A 39 -0.41 14.13 3.45
N ILE A 40 -0.03 14.91 2.43
CA ILE A 40 0.25 16.35 2.59
C ILE A 40 -1.05 17.11 2.89
N LEU A 41 -0.99 18.03 3.86
CA LEU A 41 -2.13 18.86 4.24
C LEU A 41 -2.68 19.63 3.04
N GLY A 42 -4.01 19.57 2.86
CA GLY A 42 -4.70 20.17 1.73
C GLY A 42 -4.59 19.36 0.42
N TRP A 43 -4.04 18.14 0.47
CA TRP A 43 -4.05 17.19 -0.65
C TRP A 43 -3.41 17.78 -1.91
N ARG A 44 -2.24 18.39 -1.70
CA ARG A 44 -1.47 19.06 -2.74
C ARG A 44 0.02 18.84 -2.52
N THR A 45 0.79 18.77 -3.59
CA THR A 45 2.26 18.82 -3.50
C THR A 45 2.73 20.23 -3.13
N ALA A 46 3.93 20.33 -2.55
CA ALA A 46 4.50 21.60 -2.11
C ALA A 46 5.62 22.14 -3.02
N PHE A 47 6.29 21.29 -3.82
CA PHE A 47 7.43 21.66 -4.67
C PHE A 47 7.75 20.51 -5.66
N PRO A 48 8.31 20.77 -6.86
CA PRO A 48 8.50 22.06 -7.54
C PRO A 48 7.23 22.61 -8.19
N GLU A 49 6.26 21.74 -8.50
CA GLU A 49 4.95 22.12 -9.02
C GLU A 49 3.86 21.75 -8.02
N VAL A 50 2.91 22.68 -7.80
CA VAL A 50 1.76 22.47 -6.92
C VAL A 50 0.62 21.89 -7.74
N TYR A 51 0.25 20.65 -7.46
CA TYR A 51 -0.91 20.00 -8.05
C TYR A 51 -1.70 19.23 -6.99
N LYS A 52 -2.98 18.96 -7.29
CA LYS A 52 -3.86 18.22 -6.38
C LYS A 52 -3.52 16.73 -6.41
N VAL A 53 -3.39 16.14 -5.22
CA VAL A 53 -3.14 14.72 -5.01
C VAL A 53 -4.34 14.12 -4.28
N PRO A 54 -5.05 13.12 -4.81
CA PRO A 54 -6.27 12.62 -4.18
C PRO A 54 -5.99 11.95 -2.83
N LYS A 55 -6.93 12.11 -1.88
CA LYS A 55 -6.87 11.43 -0.58
C LYS A 55 -7.12 9.93 -0.75
N LEU A 56 -6.24 9.10 -0.17
CA LEU A 56 -6.39 7.63 -0.19
C LEU A 56 -7.21 7.09 0.99
N GLY A 57 -7.05 7.70 2.17
CA GLY A 57 -7.65 7.19 3.41
C GLY A 57 -9.19 7.19 3.36
N GLY A 58 -9.79 6.04 3.62
CA GLY A 58 -11.24 5.82 3.63
C GLY A 58 -11.84 5.55 2.24
N GLN A 59 -11.02 5.30 1.22
CA GLN A 59 -11.49 4.96 -0.11
C GLN A 59 -11.83 3.46 -0.22
N HIS A 60 -12.71 3.07 -1.15
CA HIS A 60 -13.04 1.66 -1.36
C HIS A 60 -11.80 0.86 -1.82
N GLU A 61 -11.58 -0.30 -1.21
CA GLU A 61 -10.45 -1.19 -1.53
C GLU A 61 -10.39 -1.51 -3.03
N ALA A 62 -11.51 -1.95 -3.60
CA ALA A 62 -11.62 -2.28 -5.02
C ALA A 62 -11.28 -1.10 -5.95
N TYR A 63 -11.60 0.14 -5.53
CA TYR A 63 -11.26 1.32 -6.30
C TYR A 63 -9.75 1.57 -6.32
N ILE A 64 -9.07 1.41 -5.17
CA ILE A 64 -7.61 1.60 -5.09
C ILE A 64 -6.90 0.57 -5.96
N VAL A 65 -7.30 -0.71 -5.88
CA VAL A 65 -6.71 -1.77 -6.72
C VAL A 65 -6.92 -1.46 -8.20
N LYS A 66 -8.15 -1.13 -8.60
CA LYS A 66 -8.48 -0.80 -9.99
C LYS A 66 -7.65 0.38 -10.49
N ALA A 67 -7.55 1.46 -9.70
CA ALA A 67 -6.77 2.63 -10.08
C ALA A 67 -5.28 2.30 -10.28
N LEU A 68 -4.67 1.50 -9.40
CA LEU A 68 -3.28 1.09 -9.53
C LEU A 68 -3.06 0.21 -10.76
N GLN A 69 -3.99 -0.70 -11.05
CA GLN A 69 -3.95 -1.53 -12.26
C GLN A 69 -4.09 -0.68 -13.53
N GLU A 70 -5.00 0.29 -13.56
CA GLU A 70 -5.18 1.22 -14.67
C GLU A 70 -3.94 2.10 -14.90
N TYR A 71 -3.25 2.54 -13.85
CA TYR A 71 -1.99 3.26 -13.98
C TYR A 71 -0.88 2.36 -14.55
N LYS A 72 -0.83 1.09 -14.13
CA LYS A 72 0.15 0.11 -14.62
C LYS A 72 -0.09 -0.26 -16.08
N SER A 73 -1.35 -0.45 -16.49
CA SER A 73 -1.72 -0.73 -17.89
C SER A 73 -1.62 0.52 -18.77
N GLY A 74 -1.78 1.70 -18.20
CA GLY A 74 -1.81 2.98 -18.93
C GLY A 74 -3.22 3.45 -19.31
N GLU A 75 -4.26 2.73 -18.92
CA GLU A 75 -5.66 3.15 -19.09
C GLU A 75 -5.94 4.45 -18.32
N ARG A 76 -5.31 4.62 -17.16
CA ARG A 76 -5.28 5.89 -16.42
C ARG A 76 -3.91 6.53 -16.53
N THR A 77 -3.87 7.81 -16.87
CA THR A 77 -2.64 8.54 -17.17
C THR A 77 -2.23 9.47 -16.03
N HIS A 78 -1.04 9.24 -15.47
CA HIS A 78 -0.32 10.20 -14.63
C HIS A 78 1.15 9.74 -14.52
N PRO A 79 2.16 10.53 -14.94
CA PRO A 79 3.55 10.06 -15.02
C PRO A 79 4.08 9.46 -13.71
N SER A 80 3.89 10.15 -12.59
CA SER A 80 4.37 9.70 -11.27
C SER A 80 3.67 8.41 -10.82
N MET A 81 2.34 8.34 -10.93
CA MET A 81 1.60 7.14 -10.49
C MET A 81 1.81 5.95 -11.43
N ARG A 82 2.06 6.17 -12.73
CA ARG A 82 2.48 5.11 -13.65
C ARG A 82 3.82 4.51 -13.23
N ALA A 83 4.81 5.35 -12.92
CA ALA A 83 6.13 4.88 -12.45
C ALA A 83 6.03 4.10 -11.13
N ILE A 84 5.21 4.59 -10.18
CA ILE A 84 4.94 3.90 -8.92
C ILE A 84 4.21 2.58 -9.17
N ALA A 85 3.13 2.57 -9.95
CA ALA A 85 2.34 1.37 -10.21
C ALA A 85 3.12 0.30 -10.98
N ALA A 86 4.06 0.69 -11.84
CA ALA A 86 4.94 -0.22 -12.57
C ALA A 86 5.86 -1.03 -11.65
N SER A 87 6.25 -0.49 -10.48
CA SER A 87 7.09 -1.19 -9.52
C SER A 87 6.31 -2.07 -8.53
N LEU A 88 4.96 -2.07 -8.58
CA LEU A 88 4.13 -2.83 -7.66
C LEU A 88 3.70 -4.17 -8.24
N SER A 89 3.81 -5.21 -7.40
CA SER A 89 3.14 -6.49 -7.62
C SER A 89 1.64 -6.39 -7.29
N ASP A 90 0.83 -7.29 -7.87
CA ASP A 90 -0.62 -7.31 -7.62
C ASP A 90 -0.94 -7.53 -6.14
N ARG A 91 -0.08 -8.31 -5.45
CA ARG A 91 -0.14 -8.49 -4.01
C ARG A 91 0.09 -7.18 -3.27
N GLU A 92 1.13 -6.43 -3.61
CA GLU A 92 1.38 -5.11 -3.02
C GLU A 92 0.24 -4.11 -3.28
N MET A 93 -0.43 -4.19 -4.44
CA MET A 93 -1.60 -3.36 -4.73
C MET A 93 -2.78 -3.69 -3.80
N ALA A 94 -3.10 -4.97 -3.64
CA ALA A 94 -4.15 -5.42 -2.71
C ALA A 94 -3.82 -5.05 -1.26
N ASP A 95 -2.56 -5.22 -0.90
CA ASP A 95 -2.00 -4.86 0.38
C ASP A 95 -2.14 -3.36 0.70
N LEU A 96 -1.81 -2.48 -0.25
CA LEU A 96 -1.99 -1.04 -0.13
C LEU A 96 -3.48 -0.68 -0.04
N ALA A 97 -4.31 -1.28 -0.88
CA ALA A 97 -5.75 -1.05 -0.90
C ALA A 97 -6.39 -1.42 0.45
N ALA A 98 -6.05 -2.57 1.03
CA ALA A 98 -6.52 -2.98 2.34
C ALA A 98 -6.08 -2.01 3.46
N TYR A 99 -4.86 -1.45 3.36
CA TYR A 99 -4.36 -0.49 4.34
C TYR A 99 -5.08 0.86 4.26
N TYR A 100 -5.28 1.40 3.06
CA TYR A 100 -5.87 2.73 2.86
C TYR A 100 -7.39 2.75 2.86
N SER A 101 -8.03 1.62 2.58
CA SER A 101 -9.49 1.47 2.71
C SER A 101 -9.95 1.28 4.14
N ALA A 102 -9.06 0.86 5.04
CA ALA A 102 -9.37 0.83 6.45
C ALA A 102 -9.78 2.24 6.89
N PRO A 103 -10.94 2.41 7.55
CA PRO A 103 -11.24 3.67 8.22
C PRO A 103 -10.05 3.97 9.12
N ALA A 104 -9.53 5.20 9.04
CA ALA A 104 -8.32 5.61 9.74
C ALA A 104 -8.31 4.97 11.12
N ALA A 105 -7.49 3.92 11.28
CA ALA A 105 -7.34 3.28 12.57
C ALA A 105 -7.00 4.45 13.49
N THR A 106 -7.78 4.62 14.54
CA THR A 106 -7.63 5.68 15.53
C THR A 106 -6.27 5.52 16.21
N THR A 107 -5.18 5.84 15.52
CA THR A 107 -3.90 6.15 16.12
C THR A 107 -4.01 7.61 16.45
N ALA A 108 -4.54 7.83 17.65
CA ALA A 108 -4.49 9.08 18.36
C ALA A 108 -3.14 9.76 18.11
N SER A 109 -3.25 11.01 17.67
CA SER A 109 -2.25 12.04 17.91
C SER A 109 -1.74 11.90 19.35
N LYS A 110 -0.43 11.74 19.50
CA LYS A 110 0.31 12.23 20.65
C LYS A 110 1.68 12.69 20.17
#